data_AF-A0A8J2TQ67-F1
#
_entry.id   AF-A0A8J2TQ67-F1
#
_cell.length_a   1.000
_cell.length_b   1.000
_cell.length_c   1.000
_cell.angle_alpha   90.00
_cell.angle_beta   90.00
_cell.angle_gamma   90.00
#
_symmetry.space_group_name_H-M   'P 1'
#
loop_
_entity.id
_entity.type
_entity.pdbx_description
1 polymer ?
#
loop_
_entity_poly.entity_id
_entity_poly.type
_entity_poly.pdbx_seq_one_letter_code
_entity_poly.pdbx_strand_id
1 'polypeptide(L)'
;MKLIAITLGFLLLTNLTFSQIKKKELDGEWYSDNDFGQYYKNDTIRFTSRIKNPIKVKRDCEQIKWEKENRIFKLTEVNICEARAKVTKGFSTQKIKLRKTDFGQTLEYYQDKKIVDKFRIVELKKDIKSELKLMRFDKLSEQKVYKYVDSLIFKVLKYNPNADGSESNYGVTASHGNPNVTIRARDGQNLNPEPLIVVNGYPLKNKELLKKLLLVETYGITYLTKEKSASLYGSQAINGVIILQTSEKRFKAARKK
;
A
#
# COMPACT_ATOMS: atom_id res chain seq x y z
N MET A 1 29.69 39.21 9.67
CA MET A 1 28.47 38.49 10.09
C MET A 1 28.20 37.39 9.09
N LYS A 2 28.25 36.13 9.53
CA LYS A 2 28.29 34.94 8.66
C LYS A 2 26.89 34.61 8.14
N LEU A 3 26.79 34.44 6.82
CA LEU A 3 25.67 33.81 6.14
C LEU A 3 25.44 32.42 6.74
N ILE A 4 24.29 32.24 7.40
CA ILE A 4 23.81 30.92 7.81
C ILE A 4 23.26 30.28 6.54
N ALA A 5 24.10 29.48 5.90
CA ALA A 5 23.72 28.62 4.79
C ALA A 5 22.62 27.67 5.27
N ILE A 6 21.47 27.78 4.64
CA ILE A 6 20.33 26.87 4.79
C ILE A 6 20.81 25.48 4.38
N THR A 7 20.99 24.59 5.36
CA THR A 7 21.19 23.16 5.13
C THR A 7 19.87 22.53 4.69
N LEU A 8 19.47 22.85 3.46
CA LEU A 8 18.42 22.16 2.72
C LEU A 8 19.03 20.89 2.11
N GLY A 9 19.37 19.92 2.94
CA GLY A 9 20.14 18.78 2.46
C GLY A 9 20.21 17.69 3.49
N PHE A 10 19.15 16.89 3.57
CA PHE A 10 19.19 15.42 3.66
C PHE A 10 17.79 14.92 4.03
N LEU A 11 17.00 14.57 3.03
CA LEU A 11 15.91 13.63 3.25
C LEU A 11 15.64 12.87 1.95
N LEU A 12 15.66 11.55 2.08
CA LEU A 12 15.10 10.55 1.15
C LEU A 12 16.00 10.06 0.00
N LEU A 13 17.19 9.57 0.36
CA LEU A 13 17.70 8.33 -0.24
C LEU A 13 17.60 7.21 0.80
N THR A 14 16.39 6.94 1.30
CA THR A 14 16.14 5.64 1.92
C THR A 14 16.19 4.63 0.80
N ASN A 15 17.34 3.97 0.65
CA ASN A 15 17.42 2.70 -0.04
C ASN A 15 16.45 1.77 0.70
N LEU A 16 15.22 1.68 0.21
CA LEU A 16 14.23 0.74 0.72
C LEU A 16 14.79 -0.65 0.46
N THR A 17 15.43 -1.22 1.47
CA THR A 17 15.82 -2.61 1.51
C THR A 17 14.55 -3.42 1.73
N PHE A 18 13.72 -3.52 0.69
CA PHE A 18 12.66 -4.51 0.68
C PHE A 18 13.30 -5.86 0.96
N SER A 19 12.84 -6.57 1.99
CA SER A 19 13.31 -7.92 2.28
C SER A 19 13.18 -8.76 1.01
N GLN A 20 14.32 -9.16 0.44
CA GLN A 20 14.36 -9.87 -0.84
C GLN A 20 14.24 -11.35 -0.57
N ILE A 21 13.14 -11.95 -1.02
CA ILE A 21 12.94 -13.39 -0.97
C ILE A 21 13.76 -14.04 -2.08
N LYS A 22 14.50 -15.10 -1.75
CA LYS A 22 15.16 -15.96 -2.73
C LYS A 22 14.19 -17.02 -3.21
N LYS A 23 14.31 -17.43 -4.47
CA LYS A 23 13.44 -18.45 -5.08
C LYS A 23 13.44 -19.80 -4.33
N LYS A 24 14.51 -20.13 -3.60
CA LYS A 24 14.61 -21.33 -2.76
C LYS A 24 13.77 -21.28 -1.48
N GLU A 25 13.44 -20.07 -1.02
CA GLU A 25 12.58 -19.88 0.16
C GLU A 25 11.11 -20.13 -0.14
N LEU A 26 10.78 -20.35 -1.43
CA LEU A 26 9.46 -20.75 -1.90
C LEU A 26 9.37 -22.25 -2.16
N ASP A 27 10.45 -23.03 -1.92
CA ASP A 27 10.43 -24.49 -2.07
C ASP A 27 9.47 -25.13 -1.05
N GLY A 28 8.85 -26.24 -1.45
CA GLY A 28 7.87 -26.97 -0.66
C GLY A 28 6.43 -26.72 -1.12
N GLU A 29 5.51 -27.07 -0.22
CA GLU A 29 4.08 -26.96 -0.45
C GLU A 29 3.51 -25.75 0.29
N TRP A 30 2.69 -24.97 -0.40
CA TRP A 30 1.99 -23.83 0.18
C TRP A 30 0.50 -23.91 -0.12
N TYR A 31 -0.33 -23.54 0.84
CA TYR A 31 -1.78 -23.63 0.73
C TYR A 31 -2.39 -22.26 0.94
N SER A 32 -3.35 -21.88 0.09
CA SER A 32 -4.05 -20.61 0.24
C SER A 32 -5.03 -20.65 1.41
N ASP A 33 -5.03 -19.60 2.23
CA ASP A 33 -5.97 -19.46 3.35
C ASP A 33 -7.37 -19.02 2.87
N ASN A 34 -7.48 -18.47 1.66
CA ASN A 34 -8.74 -18.07 1.05
C ASN A 34 -9.38 -19.26 0.32
N ASP A 35 -10.70 -19.42 0.46
CA ASP A 35 -11.53 -20.30 -0.38
C ASP A 35 -11.25 -20.08 -1.88
N PHE A 36 -11.41 -21.12 -2.70
CA PHE A 36 -11.15 -21.11 -4.15
C PHE A 36 -11.85 -19.93 -4.86
N GLY A 37 -13.11 -19.67 -4.52
CA GLY A 37 -13.87 -18.54 -5.09
C GLY A 37 -13.32 -17.17 -4.71
N GLN A 38 -12.65 -17.06 -3.56
CA GLN A 38 -12.06 -15.83 -3.05
C GLN A 38 -10.61 -15.62 -3.52
N TYR A 39 -9.89 -16.70 -3.83
CA TYR A 39 -8.52 -16.62 -4.35
C TYR A 39 -8.41 -15.64 -5.53
N TYR A 40 -9.33 -15.73 -6.49
CA TYR A 40 -9.33 -14.91 -7.70
C TYR A 40 -9.93 -13.51 -7.52
N LYS A 41 -10.66 -13.27 -6.43
CA LYS A 41 -11.36 -12.00 -6.17
C LYS A 41 -10.60 -11.10 -5.19
N ASN A 42 -9.82 -11.68 -4.28
CA ASN A 42 -9.15 -10.93 -3.23
C ASN A 42 -7.86 -10.27 -3.75
N ASP A 43 -7.66 -9.01 -3.33
CA ASP A 43 -6.44 -8.25 -3.62
C ASP A 43 -5.22 -8.85 -2.95
N THR A 44 -5.42 -9.42 -1.76
CA THR A 44 -4.37 -10.04 -0.96
C THR A 44 -4.63 -11.53 -0.83
N ILE A 45 -3.57 -12.30 -1.03
CA ILE A 45 -3.57 -13.74 -0.91
C ILE A 45 -2.55 -14.12 0.15
N ARG A 46 -2.94 -15.02 1.03
CA ARG A 46 -2.08 -15.58 2.06
C ARG A 46 -1.86 -17.06 1.77
N PHE A 47 -0.60 -17.47 1.81
CA PHE A 47 -0.15 -18.83 1.62
C PHE A 47 0.57 -19.32 2.88
N THR A 48 0.32 -20.55 3.29
CA THR A 48 0.96 -21.16 4.47
C THR A 48 1.68 -22.46 4.10
N SER A 49 2.89 -22.66 4.64
CA SER A 49 3.80 -23.75 4.22
C SER A 49 3.53 -25.13 4.87
N ARG A 50 2.47 -25.27 5.68
CA ARG A 50 2.20 -26.51 6.43
C ARG A 50 0.72 -26.69 6.73
N ILE A 51 0.13 -27.79 6.27
CA ILE A 51 -1.09 -28.33 6.86
C ILE A 51 -0.68 -29.33 7.93
N LYS A 52 -0.82 -28.96 9.22
CA LYS A 52 -0.83 -29.94 10.31
C LYS A 52 -2.28 -30.15 10.73
N ASN A 53 -2.88 -31.20 10.18
CA ASN A 53 -4.24 -31.73 10.39
C ASN A 53 -5.41 -30.93 9.76
N PRO A 54 -6.27 -31.59 8.95
CA PRO A 54 -7.54 -31.04 8.45
C PRO A 54 -8.66 -30.99 9.51
N ILE A 55 -8.33 -31.17 10.80
CA ILE A 55 -9.34 -31.33 11.85
C ILE A 55 -9.48 -29.99 12.57
N LYS A 56 -10.63 -29.32 12.35
CA LYS A 56 -11.21 -28.20 13.13
C LYS A 56 -10.96 -26.76 12.67
N VAL A 57 -11.02 -26.45 11.37
CA VAL A 57 -11.40 -25.09 10.96
C VAL A 57 -12.52 -25.17 9.93
N LYS A 58 -13.75 -25.00 10.40
CA LYS A 58 -14.96 -24.79 9.59
C LYS A 58 -14.72 -23.63 8.60
N ARG A 59 -14.64 -23.91 7.29
CA ARG A 59 -15.80 -23.75 6.39
C ARG A 59 -15.57 -24.15 4.94
N ASP A 60 -14.33 -24.15 4.43
CA ASP A 60 -14.12 -24.37 2.98
C ASP A 60 -13.01 -25.40 2.72
N CYS A 61 -13.35 -26.41 1.93
CA CYS A 61 -12.53 -27.59 1.67
C CYS A 61 -11.65 -27.43 0.42
N GLU A 62 -11.92 -26.43 -0.41
CA GLU A 62 -11.23 -26.18 -1.68
C GLU A 62 -10.17 -25.10 -1.49
N GLN A 63 -8.93 -25.43 -1.84
CA GLN A 63 -7.77 -24.55 -1.68
C GLN A 63 -6.90 -24.56 -2.93
N ILE A 64 -6.12 -23.49 -3.10
CA ILE A 64 -5.03 -23.44 -4.07
C ILE A 64 -3.75 -23.93 -3.39
N LYS A 65 -3.19 -25.03 -3.91
CA LYS A 65 -1.87 -25.54 -3.53
C LYS A 65 -0.81 -25.06 -4.53
N TRP A 66 0.27 -24.48 -4.00
CA TRP A 66 1.52 -24.26 -4.72
C TRP A 66 2.50 -25.34 -4.31
N GLU A 67 3.05 -26.05 -5.29
CA GLU A 67 4.14 -26.99 -5.07
C GLU A 67 5.34 -26.51 -5.88
N LYS A 68 6.46 -26.28 -5.20
CA LYS A 68 7.70 -25.90 -5.84
C LYS A 68 8.81 -26.84 -5.41
N GLU A 69 9.42 -27.47 -6.39
CA GLU A 69 10.60 -28.28 -6.20
C GLU A 69 11.65 -27.87 -7.23
N ASN A 70 12.76 -27.29 -6.75
CA ASN A 70 13.84 -26.80 -7.60
C ASN A 70 13.36 -25.78 -8.65
N ARG A 71 13.30 -26.20 -9.93
CA ARG A 71 12.86 -25.39 -11.07
C ARG A 71 11.41 -25.64 -11.46
N ILE A 72 10.80 -26.72 -10.96
CA ILE A 72 9.44 -27.12 -11.26
C ILE A 72 8.51 -26.39 -10.29
N PHE A 73 7.44 -25.84 -10.83
CA PHE A 73 6.37 -25.21 -10.07
C PHE A 73 5.04 -25.76 -10.55
N LYS A 74 4.12 -26.01 -9.64
CA LYS A 74 2.76 -26.42 -9.95
C LYS A 74 1.77 -25.64 -9.09
N LEU A 75 0.74 -25.17 -9.75
CA LEU A 75 -0.47 -24.60 -9.18
C LEU A 75 -1.58 -25.64 -9.37
N THR A 76 -2.17 -26.09 -8.27
CA THR A 76 -3.26 -27.08 -8.31
C THR A 76 -4.36 -26.65 -7.36
N GLU A 77 -5.59 -26.78 -7.80
CA GLU A 77 -6.76 -26.80 -6.91
C GLU A 77 -6.79 -28.14 -6.18
N VAL A 78 -7.03 -28.11 -4.87
CA VAL A 78 -7.11 -29.30 -4.02
C VAL A 78 -8.33 -29.23 -3.12
N ASN A 79 -9.07 -30.33 -3.03
CA ASN A 79 -10.06 -30.51 -1.99
C ASN A 79 -9.42 -31.29 -0.83
N ILE A 80 -9.24 -30.63 0.32
CA ILE A 80 -8.57 -31.21 1.49
C ILE A 80 -9.51 -31.99 2.42
N CYS A 81 -10.82 -31.97 2.16
CA CYS A 81 -11.83 -32.71 2.91
C CYS A 81 -12.18 -34.06 2.29
N GLU A 82 -11.93 -34.25 0.99
CA GLU A 82 -12.04 -35.54 0.34
C GLU A 82 -10.75 -36.35 0.53
N ALA A 83 -10.87 -37.66 0.83
CA ALA A 83 -9.72 -38.56 1.00
C ALA A 83 -8.83 -38.69 -0.27
N ARG A 84 -9.31 -38.18 -1.42
CA ARG A 84 -8.56 -38.08 -2.66
C ARG A 84 -8.73 -36.66 -3.21
N ALA A 85 -7.68 -35.85 -3.11
CA ALA A 85 -7.65 -34.56 -3.77
C ALA A 85 -7.92 -34.75 -5.28
N LYS A 86 -8.99 -34.14 -5.82
CA LYS A 86 -9.19 -34.02 -7.26
C LYS A 86 -8.07 -33.16 -7.84
N VAL A 87 -7.05 -33.80 -8.41
CA VAL A 87 -5.96 -33.09 -9.09
C VAL A 87 -6.37 -32.90 -10.55
N THR A 88 -6.89 -31.71 -10.87
CA THR A 88 -7.13 -31.32 -12.28
C THR A 88 -5.79 -30.98 -12.92
N LYS A 89 -5.05 -31.99 -13.42
CA LYS A 89 -3.78 -31.78 -14.11
C LYS A 89 -4.01 -31.16 -15.49
N GLY A 90 -3.69 -29.88 -15.63
CA GLY A 90 -3.39 -29.31 -16.95
C GLY A 90 -1.96 -29.69 -17.36
N PHE A 91 -1.77 -30.22 -18.57
CA PHE A 91 -0.45 -30.57 -19.15
C PHE A 91 0.47 -29.36 -19.43
N SER A 92 0.08 -28.18 -18.98
CA SER A 92 0.81 -26.94 -19.21
C SER A 92 2.11 -26.87 -18.42
N THR A 93 3.14 -26.31 -19.05
CA THR A 93 4.39 -25.96 -18.37
C THR A 93 4.18 -24.77 -17.44
N GLN A 94 4.42 -24.96 -16.15
CA GLN A 94 4.20 -23.95 -15.13
C GLN A 94 5.52 -23.49 -14.48
N LYS A 95 5.68 -22.18 -14.27
CA LYS A 95 6.87 -21.62 -13.61
C LYS A 95 6.57 -20.29 -12.92
N ILE A 96 7.33 -20.01 -11.87
CA ILE A 96 7.39 -18.68 -11.25
C ILE A 96 8.72 -17.98 -11.53
N LYS A 97 8.65 -16.65 -11.68
CA LYS A 97 9.82 -15.77 -11.75
C LYS A 97 9.71 -14.66 -10.72
N LEU A 98 10.80 -14.41 -10.00
CA LEU A 98 10.93 -13.28 -9.11
C LEU A 98 11.60 -12.13 -9.87
N ARG A 99 11.07 -10.91 -9.73
CA ARG A 99 11.65 -9.69 -10.28
C ARG A 99 11.78 -8.62 -9.22
N LYS A 100 12.83 -7.81 -9.31
CA LYS A 100 13.00 -6.62 -8.47
C LYS A 100 12.39 -5.42 -9.19
N THR A 101 11.72 -4.57 -8.44
CA THR A 101 11.10 -3.33 -8.89
C THR A 101 11.43 -2.20 -7.90
N ASP A 102 11.11 -0.96 -8.26
CA ASP A 102 11.29 0.22 -7.42
C ASP A 102 10.32 0.29 -6.23
N PHE A 103 9.32 -0.60 -6.19
CA PHE A 103 8.32 -0.70 -5.13
C PHE A 103 8.33 -2.08 -4.43
N GLY A 104 9.39 -2.87 -4.63
CA GLY A 104 9.58 -4.17 -3.99
C GLY A 104 9.84 -5.31 -4.95
N GLN A 105 9.58 -6.54 -4.50
CA GLN A 105 9.76 -7.74 -5.31
C GLN A 105 8.42 -8.24 -5.83
N THR A 106 8.38 -8.64 -7.10
CA THR A 106 7.18 -9.21 -7.73
C THR A 106 7.40 -10.67 -8.09
N LEU A 107 6.33 -11.46 -7.99
CA LEU A 107 6.26 -12.84 -8.45
C LEU A 107 5.35 -12.90 -9.68
N GLU A 108 5.89 -13.39 -10.79
CA GLU A 108 5.13 -13.64 -12.01
C GLU A 108 4.90 -15.14 -12.16
N TYR A 109 3.64 -15.54 -12.28
CA TYR A 109 3.22 -16.90 -12.57
C TYR A 109 3.01 -17.06 -14.08
N TYR A 110 3.68 -18.05 -14.65
CA TYR A 110 3.59 -18.38 -16.06
C TYR A 110 2.98 -19.76 -16.28
N GLN A 111 2.11 -19.85 -17.27
CA GLN A 111 1.59 -21.07 -17.84
C GLN A 111 1.86 -21.02 -19.35
N ASP A 112 2.55 -22.03 -19.90
CA ASP A 112 2.90 -22.13 -21.32
C ASP A 112 3.53 -20.84 -21.88
N LYS A 113 4.52 -20.33 -21.15
CA LYS A 113 5.29 -19.11 -21.43
C LYS A 113 4.49 -17.79 -21.39
N LYS A 114 3.17 -17.82 -21.14
CA LYS A 114 2.34 -16.62 -20.93
C LYS A 114 2.26 -16.28 -19.44
N ILE A 115 2.27 -15.00 -19.10
CA ILE A 115 2.01 -14.55 -17.73
C ILE A 115 0.51 -14.69 -17.48
N VAL A 116 0.14 -15.54 -16.53
CA VAL A 116 -1.26 -15.74 -16.13
C VAL A 116 -1.61 -14.81 -14.98
N ASP A 117 -0.73 -14.75 -13.99
CA ASP A 117 -0.90 -13.86 -12.84
C ASP A 117 0.42 -13.17 -12.47
N LYS A 118 0.28 -12.00 -11.85
CA LYS A 118 1.39 -11.23 -11.30
C LYS A 118 1.03 -10.75 -9.91
N PHE A 119 1.98 -10.89 -9.00
CA PHE A 119 1.84 -10.51 -7.61
C PHE A 119 3.01 -9.64 -7.17
N ARG A 120 2.75 -8.75 -6.23
CA ARG A 120 3.79 -8.20 -5.39
C ARG A 120 3.90 -9.05 -4.13
N ILE A 121 5.13 -9.32 -3.72
CA ILE A 121 5.44 -9.92 -2.43
C ILE A 121 5.29 -8.82 -1.38
N VAL A 122 4.34 -8.99 -0.47
CA VAL A 122 4.12 -8.08 0.67
C VAL A 122 5.01 -8.50 1.82
N GLU A 123 5.02 -9.79 2.15
CA GLU A 123 5.72 -10.30 3.32
C GLU A 123 5.99 -11.81 3.19
N LEU A 124 7.13 -12.25 3.75
CA LEU A 124 7.37 -13.66 4.06
C LEU A 124 7.83 -13.76 5.51
N LYS A 125 6.99 -14.37 6.34
CA LYS A 125 7.33 -14.71 7.73
C LYS A 125 7.86 -16.13 7.76
N LYS A 126 9.03 -16.33 8.35
CA LYS A 126 9.62 -17.64 8.56
C LYS A 126 9.59 -17.94 10.04
N ASP A 127 8.58 -18.70 10.44
CA ASP A 127 8.44 -19.23 11.79
C ASP A 127 8.16 -20.74 11.68
N ILE A 128 7.57 -21.36 12.72
CA ILE A 128 7.13 -22.76 12.73
C ILE A 128 6.22 -23.09 11.53
N LYS A 129 5.41 -22.11 11.10
CA LYS A 129 4.67 -22.12 9.84
C LYS A 129 5.10 -20.91 9.04
N SER A 130 5.67 -21.12 7.85
CA SER A 130 6.02 -19.99 7.01
C SER A 130 4.76 -19.43 6.36
N GLU A 131 4.62 -18.11 6.38
CA GLU A 131 3.49 -17.39 5.80
C GLU A 131 3.98 -16.47 4.69
N LEU A 132 3.41 -16.63 3.50
CA LEU A 132 3.68 -15.78 2.35
C LEU A 132 2.45 -14.94 2.04
N LYS A 133 2.59 -13.62 2.15
CA LYS A 133 1.55 -12.65 1.82
C LYS A 133 1.86 -12.02 0.47
N LEU A 134 0.92 -12.15 -0.46
CA LEU A 134 1.01 -11.65 -1.82
C LEU A 134 -0.11 -10.65 -2.08
N MET A 135 0.15 -9.66 -2.92
CA MET A 135 -0.84 -8.73 -3.42
C MET A 135 -0.95 -8.87 -4.94
N ARG A 136 -2.15 -9.15 -5.43
CA ARG A 136 -2.44 -9.33 -6.86
C ARG A 136 -2.33 -7.99 -7.57
N PHE A 137 -1.81 -8.00 -8.80
CA PHE A 137 -1.89 -6.82 -9.65
C PHE A 137 -3.33 -6.65 -10.13
N ASP A 138 -3.96 -5.54 -9.73
CA ASP A 138 -5.32 -5.20 -10.12
C ASP A 138 -5.45 -5.20 -11.66
N LYS A 139 -6.44 -5.94 -12.18
CA LYS A 139 -6.94 -5.73 -13.54
C LYS A 139 -7.80 -4.45 -13.56
N LEU A 140 -7.15 -3.30 -13.37
CA LEU A 140 -7.50 -1.94 -13.83
C LEU A 140 -8.98 -1.48 -13.87
N SER A 141 -9.87 -1.92 -12.98
CA SER A 141 -11.22 -1.34 -12.88
C SER A 141 -11.39 -0.35 -11.71
N GLU A 142 -10.46 -0.30 -10.74
CA GLU A 142 -10.73 0.43 -9.48
C GLU A 142 -9.60 1.37 -9.04
N GLN A 143 -9.98 2.62 -8.84
CA GLN A 143 -9.17 3.73 -8.29
C GLN A 143 -8.97 3.56 -6.77
N LYS A 144 -8.52 2.39 -6.33
CA LYS A 144 -8.47 1.98 -4.92
C LYS A 144 -7.63 2.92 -4.06
N VAL A 145 -6.48 3.37 -4.58
CA VAL A 145 -5.61 4.33 -3.88
C VAL A 145 -6.36 5.64 -3.61
N TYR A 146 -7.04 6.17 -4.62
CA TYR A 146 -7.85 7.38 -4.49
C TYR A 146 -8.95 7.19 -3.42
N LYS A 147 -9.75 6.13 -3.52
CA LYS A 147 -10.83 5.84 -2.57
C LYS A 147 -10.33 5.66 -1.13
N TYR A 148 -9.18 5.01 -0.95
CA TYR A 148 -8.59 4.81 0.36
C TYR A 148 -8.13 6.13 0.97
N VAL A 149 -7.42 6.96 0.20
CA VAL A 149 -6.98 8.29 0.66
C VAL A 149 -8.18 9.18 0.98
N ASP A 150 -9.21 9.18 0.14
CA ASP A 150 -10.46 9.90 0.37
C ASP A 150 -11.14 9.47 1.68
N SER A 151 -11.19 8.15 1.93
CA SER A 151 -11.67 7.62 3.21
C SER A 151 -10.82 8.05 4.41
N LEU A 152 -9.50 8.17 4.27
CA LEU A 152 -8.63 8.67 5.36
C LEU A 152 -8.92 10.13 5.68
N ILE A 153 -9.12 10.98 4.65
CA ILE A 153 -9.43 12.40 4.81
C ILE A 153 -10.69 12.59 5.64
N PHE A 154 -11.78 11.93 5.26
CA PHE A 154 -13.08 12.16 5.89
C PHE A 154 -13.28 11.36 7.18
N LYS A 155 -12.87 10.09 7.22
CA LYS A 155 -13.16 9.21 8.37
C LYS A 155 -12.11 9.28 9.46
N VAL A 156 -10.84 9.44 9.11
CA VAL A 156 -9.72 9.38 10.06
C VAL A 156 -9.29 10.79 10.47
N LEU A 157 -9.02 11.67 9.50
CA LEU A 157 -8.63 13.05 9.75
C LEU A 157 -9.82 13.96 10.10
N LYS A 158 -11.05 13.45 9.95
CA LYS A 158 -12.31 14.16 10.26
C LYS A 158 -12.36 15.53 9.58
N TYR A 159 -11.85 15.62 8.35
CA TYR A 159 -11.90 16.86 7.59
C TYR A 159 -13.34 17.18 7.20
N ASN A 160 -13.76 18.42 7.43
CA ASN A 160 -15.05 18.94 7.02
C ASN A 160 -14.83 20.14 6.08
N PRO A 161 -15.17 20.04 4.78
CA PRO A 161 -14.97 21.13 3.83
C PRO A 161 -15.87 22.33 4.14
N ASN A 162 -16.98 22.12 4.85
CA ASN A 162 -17.95 23.16 5.21
C ASN A 162 -17.66 23.79 6.57
N ALA A 163 -16.58 23.40 7.25
CA ALA A 163 -16.20 24.04 8.52
C ALA A 163 -15.65 25.44 8.23
N ASP A 164 -16.15 26.43 8.97
CA ASP A 164 -15.61 27.78 8.94
C ASP A 164 -14.17 27.76 9.46
N GLY A 165 -13.21 28.18 8.64
CA GLY A 165 -11.78 28.22 8.98
C GLY A 165 -11.41 29.25 10.05
N SER A 166 -12.38 29.71 10.85
CA SER A 166 -12.21 30.77 11.85
C SER A 166 -11.55 30.31 13.16
N GLU A 167 -11.27 29.01 13.34
CA GLU A 167 -10.69 28.49 14.57
C GLU A 167 -9.16 28.55 14.65
N SER A 168 -8.45 28.97 13.59
CA SER A 168 -7.00 29.16 13.67
C SER A 168 -6.66 30.49 14.36
N ASN A 169 -6.65 30.50 15.70
CA ASN A 169 -6.05 31.58 16.48
C ASN A 169 -4.53 31.56 16.30
N TYR A 170 -4.03 32.04 15.16
CA TYR A 170 -2.65 32.54 15.11
C TYR A 170 -2.63 33.82 15.96
N GLY A 171 -2.33 33.65 17.24
CA GLY A 171 -2.28 34.72 18.22
C GLY A 171 -1.20 35.74 17.86
N VAL A 172 -1.59 36.79 17.14
CA VAL A 172 -0.81 38.02 17.06
C VAL A 172 -1.18 38.83 18.30
N THR A 173 -0.32 38.82 19.31
CA THR A 173 -0.46 39.69 20.48
C THR A 173 -0.03 41.10 20.09
N ALA A 174 -1.01 41.98 19.87
CA ALA A 174 -0.75 43.41 19.76
C ALA A 174 -0.33 43.94 21.14
N SER A 175 0.90 44.46 21.24
CA SER A 175 1.48 44.92 22.51
C SER A 175 0.72 46.11 23.16
N HIS A 176 -0.24 46.73 22.47
CA HIS A 176 -0.99 47.90 22.94
C HIS A 176 -2.47 47.93 22.47
N GLY A 177 -3.09 46.78 22.18
CA GLY A 177 -4.48 46.72 21.68
C GLY A 177 -5.50 46.42 22.79
N ASN A 178 -6.62 47.17 22.80
CA ASN A 178 -7.79 46.96 23.65
C ASN A 178 -8.17 45.45 23.76
N PRO A 179 -8.38 44.89 24.98
CA PRO A 179 -8.64 43.46 25.19
C PRO A 179 -9.89 42.92 24.49
N ASN A 180 -10.77 43.79 23.97
CA ASN A 180 -11.95 43.41 23.19
C ASN A 180 -11.75 43.40 21.65
N VAL A 181 -10.52 43.59 21.14
CA VAL A 181 -10.26 43.61 19.70
C VAL A 181 -9.63 42.30 19.24
N THR A 182 -10.40 41.46 18.55
CA THR A 182 -9.88 40.27 17.87
C THR A 182 -9.30 40.67 16.52
N ILE A 183 -7.97 40.73 16.40
CA ILE A 183 -7.30 40.99 15.12
C ILE A 183 -7.36 39.71 14.28
N ARG A 184 -8.10 39.75 13.17
CA ARG A 184 -8.13 38.67 12.16
C ARG A 184 -7.23 39.07 10.99
N ALA A 185 -5.99 38.58 10.97
CA ALA A 185 -5.13 38.72 9.80
C ALA A 185 -5.65 37.80 8.67
N ARG A 186 -6.37 38.37 7.69
CA ARG A 186 -6.75 37.65 6.45
C ARG A 186 -5.68 37.86 5.40
N ASP A 187 -4.62 37.07 5.48
CA ASP A 187 -3.56 37.07 4.48
C ASP A 187 -3.90 36.13 3.33
N GLY A 188 -5.02 36.34 2.60
CA GLY A 188 -5.41 35.62 1.37
C GLY A 188 -5.42 34.07 1.39
N GLN A 189 -5.15 33.44 2.53
CA GLN A 189 -4.88 32.03 2.68
C GLN A 189 -6.20 31.28 2.83
N ASN A 190 -6.29 30.11 2.19
CA ASN A 190 -7.38 29.18 2.43
C ASN A 190 -7.36 28.79 3.91
N LEU A 191 -8.35 29.28 4.67
CA LEU A 191 -8.46 29.06 6.12
C LEU A 191 -8.87 27.63 6.48
N ASN A 192 -9.31 26.83 5.50
CA ASN A 192 -9.68 25.43 5.70
C ASN A 192 -9.18 24.54 4.53
N PRO A 193 -7.85 24.43 4.32
CA PRO A 193 -7.30 23.66 3.22
C PRO A 193 -7.60 22.16 3.40
N GLU A 194 -7.81 21.43 2.31
CA GLU A 194 -7.85 19.96 2.36
C GLU A 194 -6.54 19.43 3.00
N PRO A 195 -6.57 18.27 3.69
CA PRO A 195 -5.35 17.67 4.22
C PRO A 195 -4.28 17.50 3.15
N LEU A 196 -3.04 17.81 3.51
CA LEU A 196 -1.91 17.77 2.57
C LEU A 196 -1.61 16.32 2.18
N ILE A 197 -1.62 16.03 0.88
CA ILE A 197 -1.22 14.71 0.37
C ILE A 197 0.20 14.79 -0.17
N VAL A 198 1.10 13.95 0.36
CA VAL A 198 2.50 13.88 -0.06
C VAL A 198 2.77 12.51 -0.66
N VAL A 199 3.15 12.45 -1.94
CA VAL A 199 3.49 11.19 -2.62
C VAL A 199 4.97 11.15 -2.94
N ASN A 200 5.69 10.15 -2.44
CA ASN A 200 7.14 10.00 -2.59
C ASN A 200 7.93 11.28 -2.21
N GLY A 201 7.46 12.00 -1.18
CA GLY A 201 8.05 13.26 -0.73
C GLY A 201 7.58 14.50 -1.51
N TYR A 202 6.74 14.36 -2.53
CA TYR A 202 6.20 15.48 -3.30
C TYR A 202 4.78 15.85 -2.86
N PRO A 203 4.52 17.08 -2.43
CA PRO A 203 3.16 17.54 -2.13
C PRO A 203 2.32 17.58 -3.42
N LEU A 204 1.16 16.95 -3.39
CA LEU A 204 0.22 16.92 -4.50
C LEU A 204 -0.70 18.14 -4.43
N LYS A 205 -0.81 18.83 -5.57
CA LYS A 205 -1.81 19.89 -5.78
C LYS A 205 -3.16 19.33 -6.23
N ASN A 206 -3.16 18.18 -6.91
CA ASN A 206 -4.35 17.56 -7.47
C ASN A 206 -4.42 16.08 -7.07
N LYS A 207 -5.45 15.71 -6.29
CA LYS A 207 -5.70 14.34 -5.82
C LYS A 207 -6.14 13.38 -6.92
N GLU A 208 -6.65 13.86 -8.04
CA GLU A 208 -7.07 13.03 -9.19
C GLU A 208 -5.93 12.16 -9.73
N LEU A 209 -4.68 12.60 -9.55
CA LEU A 209 -3.51 11.83 -9.92
C LEU A 209 -3.43 10.47 -9.22
N LEU A 210 -4.00 10.34 -8.02
CA LEU A 210 -4.05 9.07 -7.28
C LEU A 210 -4.87 8.00 -8.02
N LYS A 211 -5.81 8.39 -8.90
CA LYS A 211 -6.59 7.45 -9.73
C LYS A 211 -5.73 6.70 -10.74
N LYS A 212 -4.55 7.25 -11.08
CA LYS A 212 -3.57 6.65 -12.00
C LYS A 212 -2.58 5.72 -11.27
N LEU A 213 -2.59 5.69 -9.94
CA LEU A 213 -1.69 4.88 -9.13
C LEU A 213 -2.32 3.52 -8.81
N LEU A 214 -1.48 2.49 -8.71
CA LEU A 214 -1.91 1.14 -8.37
C LEU A 214 -1.65 0.87 -6.89
N LEU A 215 -2.63 0.24 -6.23
CA LEU A 215 -2.50 -0.12 -4.82
C LEU A 215 -1.36 -1.12 -4.62
N VAL A 216 -1.23 -2.11 -5.52
CA VAL A 216 -0.13 -3.09 -5.51
C VAL A 216 1.26 -2.44 -5.62
N GLU A 217 1.38 -1.30 -6.29
CA GLU A 217 2.64 -0.57 -6.42
C GLU A 217 2.89 0.41 -5.25
N THR A 218 1.91 0.54 -4.34
CA THR A 218 1.96 1.42 -3.17
C THR A 218 2.43 0.60 -1.97
N TYR A 219 3.50 1.03 -1.32
CA TYR A 219 4.18 0.27 -0.26
C TYR A 219 4.12 0.92 1.11
N GLY A 220 3.65 2.15 1.20
CA GLY A 220 3.39 2.83 2.46
C GLY A 220 2.26 3.83 2.30
N ILE A 221 1.32 3.82 3.23
CA ILE A 221 0.36 4.92 3.41
C ILE A 221 0.31 5.18 4.91
N THR A 222 0.73 6.36 5.32
CA THR A 222 0.67 6.83 6.71
C THR A 222 -0.02 8.18 6.75
N TYR A 223 -0.47 8.57 7.93
CA TYR A 223 -1.13 9.85 8.13
C TYR A 223 -0.66 10.50 9.42
N LEU A 224 -0.75 11.83 9.45
CA LEU A 224 -0.50 12.66 10.62
C LEU A 224 -1.78 13.45 10.90
N THR A 225 -2.24 13.39 12.15
CA THR A 225 -3.36 14.19 12.64
C THR A 225 -2.97 15.65 12.78
N LYS A 226 -3.98 16.53 12.87
CA LYS A 226 -3.85 18.00 12.94
C LYS A 226 -2.76 18.47 13.93
N GLU A 227 -2.73 17.86 15.11
CA GLU A 227 -1.79 18.17 16.20
C GLU A 227 -0.32 18.00 15.81
N LYS A 228 -0.01 16.95 15.03
CA LYS A 228 1.37 16.62 14.65
C LYS A 228 1.77 17.21 13.30
N SER A 229 0.79 17.41 12.41
CA SER A 229 1.04 17.79 11.03
C SER A 229 1.41 19.26 10.87
N ALA A 230 0.75 20.17 11.58
CA ALA A 230 1.01 21.61 11.46
C ALA A 230 2.43 22.00 11.92
N SER A 231 2.95 21.33 12.94
CA SER A 231 4.32 21.52 13.44
C SER A 231 5.39 21.11 12.41
N LEU A 232 5.11 20.06 11.63
CA LEU A 232 6.07 19.48 10.68
C LEU A 232 5.97 20.06 9.26
N TYR A 233 4.77 20.44 8.82
CA TYR A 233 4.48 20.82 7.42
C TYR A 233 3.85 22.22 7.28
N GLY A 234 3.69 22.96 8.37
CA GLY A 234 3.19 24.34 8.36
C GLY A 234 1.68 24.47 8.11
N SER A 235 1.25 25.67 7.70
CA SER A 235 -0.18 26.04 7.59
C SER A 235 -0.96 25.24 6.54
N GLN A 236 -0.28 24.67 5.53
CA GLN A 236 -0.90 23.82 4.52
C GLN A 236 -1.34 22.45 5.07
N ALA A 237 -0.86 22.08 6.26
CA ALA A 237 -1.09 20.79 6.89
C ALA A 237 -1.97 20.87 8.14
N ILE A 238 -2.69 21.98 8.35
CA ILE A 238 -3.52 22.18 9.55
C ILE A 238 -4.62 21.13 9.71
N ASN A 239 -5.11 20.57 8.60
CA ASN A 239 -6.12 19.52 8.62
C ASN A 239 -5.55 18.09 8.55
N GLY A 240 -4.24 17.95 8.69
CA GLY A 240 -3.53 16.67 8.63
C GLY A 240 -2.69 16.51 7.38
N VAL A 241 -1.89 15.45 7.36
CA VAL A 241 -1.04 15.06 6.24
C VAL A 241 -1.24 13.58 5.96
N ILE A 242 -1.33 13.20 4.69
CA ILE A 242 -1.29 11.82 4.23
C ILE A 242 0.00 11.63 3.45
N ILE A 243 0.85 10.73 3.90
CA ILE A 243 2.11 10.39 3.26
C ILE A 243 1.94 9.05 2.56
N LEU A 244 2.11 9.06 1.25
CA LEU A 244 1.99 7.88 0.39
C LEU A 244 3.33 7.60 -0.28
N GLN A 245 3.72 6.34 -0.25
CA GLN A 245 4.95 5.85 -0.89
C GLN A 245 4.59 4.78 -1.90
N THR A 246 5.00 4.97 -3.15
CA THR A 246 4.61 4.15 -4.31
C THR A 246 5.73 4.08 -5.35
N SER A 247 5.53 3.32 -6.42
CA SER A 247 6.47 3.25 -7.55
C SER A 247 6.81 4.64 -8.07
N GLU A 248 8.09 4.99 -7.99
CA GLU A 248 8.64 6.24 -8.52
C GLU A 248 8.47 6.32 -10.04
N LYS A 249 8.65 5.19 -10.73
CA LYS A 249 8.43 5.10 -12.18
C LYS A 249 6.98 5.38 -12.55
N ARG A 250 6.02 4.75 -11.85
CA ARG A 250 4.58 4.99 -12.06
C ARG A 250 4.21 6.43 -11.75
N PHE A 251 4.69 6.95 -10.63
CA PHE A 251 4.37 8.30 -10.19
C PHE A 251 4.88 9.36 -11.18
N LYS A 252 6.12 9.22 -11.65
CA LYS A 252 6.67 10.09 -12.71
C LYS A 252 5.84 10.03 -13.99
N ALA A 253 5.43 8.83 -14.42
CA ALA A 253 4.59 8.67 -15.61
C ALA A 253 3.20 9.31 -15.43
N ALA A 254 2.61 9.22 -14.24
CA ALA A 254 1.32 9.80 -13.91
C ALA A 254 1.35 11.34 -13.88
N ARG A 255 2.46 11.94 -13.46
CA ARG A 255 2.68 13.40 -13.36
C ARG A 255 2.98 14.09 -14.69
N LYS A 256 3.61 13.38 -15.63
CA LYS A 256 3.96 13.92 -16.97
C LYS A 256 2.75 14.07 -17.90
N LYS A 257 1.58 13.57 -17.51
CA LYS A 257 0.33 13.61 -18.27
C LYS A 257 -0.70 14.48 -17.55
#